data_AF-A0A9D6JG81-F1
#
_entry.id   AF-A0A9D6JG81-F1
#
_cell.length_a   1.000
_cell.length_b   1.000
_cell.length_c   1.000
_cell.angle_alpha   90.00
_cell.angle_beta   90.00
_cell.angle_gamma   90.00
#
_symmetry.space_group_name_H-M   'P 1'
#
loop_
_entity.id
_entity.type
_entity.pdbx_description
1 polymer ?
#
loop_
_entity_poly.entity_id
_entity_poly.type
_entity_poly.pdbx_seq_one_letter_code
_entity_poly.pdbx_strand_id
1 'polypeptide(L)' 'MEAEAEHIFLRHADKDFSFTDCTSFALIETKRLEAVLSFDRHFSQYHFRHPATNLADPWDVR' A
#
# COMPACT_ATOMS: atom_id res chain seq x y z
N MET A 1 4.43 12.02 4.60
CA MET A 1 3.75 10.77 5.00
C MET A 1 2.26 11.02 5.15
N GLU A 2 1.81 11.90 6.04
CA GLU A 2 0.38 12.23 6.20
C GLU A 2 -0.25 12.86 4.96
N ALA A 3 0.36 13.92 4.39
CA ALA A 3 -0.15 14.55 3.16
C ALA A 3 -0.18 13.60 1.95
N GLU A 4 0.76 12.64 1.87
CA GLU A 4 0.77 11.62 0.81
C GLU A 4 -0.35 10.60 1.07
N ALA A 5 -0.61 10.22 2.33
CA ALA A 5 -1.72 9.36 2.69
C ALA A 5 -3.06 9.99 2.36
N GLU A 6 -3.23 11.29 2.65
CA GLU A 6 -4.42 12.06 2.27
C GLU A 6 -4.60 12.09 0.75
N HIS A 7 -3.51 12.32 0.00
CA HIS A 7 -3.55 12.27 -1.46
C HIS A 7 -4.00 10.89 -1.98
N ILE A 8 -3.44 9.80 -1.43
CA ILE A 8 -3.81 8.42 -1.80
C ILE A 8 -5.28 8.14 -1.46
N PHE A 9 -5.73 8.55 -0.27
CA PHE A 9 -7.09 8.36 0.22
C PHE A 9 -8.12 9.06 -0.67
N LEU A 10 -7.86 10.31 -1.05
CA LEU A 10 -8.72 11.07 -1.97
C LEU A 10 -8.70 10.51 -3.39
N ARG A 11 -7.54 10.04 -3.86
CA ARG A 11 -7.37 9.51 -5.22
C ARG A 11 -8.05 8.15 -5.44
N HIS A 12 -8.14 7.34 -4.38
CA HIS A 12 -8.74 6.01 -4.41
C HIS A 12 -10.07 5.99 -3.63
N ALA A 13 -10.85 7.07 -3.72
CA ALA A 13 -12.14 7.18 -3.04
C ALA A 13 -13.18 6.13 -3.52
N ASP A 14 -12.95 5.49 -4.66
CA ASP A 14 -13.72 4.34 -5.16
C ASP A 14 -13.35 3.01 -4.50
N LYS A 15 -12.24 2.97 -3.75
CA LYS A 15 -11.75 1.81 -3.00
C LYS A 15 -12.16 1.92 -1.53
N ASP A 16 -12.30 0.76 -0.88
CA ASP A 16 -12.57 0.61 0.55
C ASP A 16 -11.30 0.73 1.41
N PHE A 17 -10.29 1.48 0.94
CA PHE A 17 -9.07 1.72 1.71
C PHE A 17 -9.36 2.54 2.96
N SER A 18 -8.88 2.07 4.10
CA SER A 18 -8.84 2.89 5.30
C SER A 18 -7.75 3.95 5.18
N PHE A 19 -7.84 5.00 6.00
CA PHE A 19 -6.75 5.96 6.10
C PHE A 19 -5.45 5.30 6.62
N THR A 20 -5.55 4.25 7.43
CA THR A 20 -4.42 3.46 7.91
C THR A 20 -3.74 2.67 6.78
N ASP A 21 -4.49 2.17 5.80
CA ASP A 21 -3.91 1.56 4.61
C ASP A 21 -3.13 2.61 3.81
N CYS A 22 -3.73 3.78 3.60
CA CYS A 22 -3.13 4.87 2.85
C CYS A 22 -1.84 5.40 3.52
N THR A 23 -1.80 5.49 4.85
CA THR A 23 -0.57 5.87 5.57
C THR A 23 0.51 4.80 5.45
N SER A 24 0.13 3.52 5.47
CA SER A 24 1.05 2.41 5.25
C SER A 24 1.61 2.41 3.83
N PHE A 25 0.77 2.65 2.81
CA PHE A 25 1.22 2.80 1.42
C PHE A 25 2.18 3.98 1.25
N ALA A 26 1.84 5.15 1.81
CA ALA A 26 2.71 6.32 1.78
C ALA A 26 4.07 6.06 2.46
N LEU A 27 4.09 5.30 3.56
CA LEU A 27 5.32 4.91 4.25
C LEU A 27 6.19 4.00 3.37
N ILE A 28 5.61 2.94 2.81
CA ILE A 28 6.29 1.98 1.93
C ILE A 28 6.89 2.71 0.73
N GLU A 29 6.11 3.56 0.06
CA GLU A 29 6.55 4.42 -1.04
C GLU A 29 7.72 5.33 -0.67
N THR A 30 7.59 6.07 0.43
CA THR A 30 8.58 7.07 0.83
C THR A 30 9.91 6.43 1.23
N LYS A 31 9.84 5.24 1.84
CA LYS A 31 11.01 4.51 2.33
C LYS A 31 11.53 3.47 1.36
N ARG A 32 10.83 3.27 0.24
CA ARG A 32 11.13 2.24 -0.77
C ARG A 32 11.26 0.86 -0.14
N LEU A 33 10.31 0.49 0.71
CA LEU A 33 10.32 -0.81 1.38
C LEU A 33 9.94 -1.90 0.38
N GLU A 34 10.84 -2.87 0.20
CA GLU A 34 10.67 -3.94 -0.79
C GLU A 34 9.80 -5.10 -0.30
N ALA A 35 9.46 -5.11 0.99
CA ALA A 35 8.64 -6.14 1.60
C ALA A 35 7.64 -5.55 2.60
N VAL A 36 6.43 -6.10 2.58
CA VAL A 36 5.37 -5.81 3.55
C VAL A 36 4.79 -7.11 4.07
N LEU A 37 4.36 -7.13 5.33
CA LEU A 37 3.63 -8.26 5.91
C LEU A 37 2.21 -7.79 6.24
N SER A 38 1.25 -8.13 5.39
CA SER A 38 -0.16 -7.79 5.62
C SER A 38 -1.10 -8.88 5.15
N PHE A 39 -2.02 -9.29 6.03
CA PHE A 39 -3.10 -10.22 5.67
C PHE A 39 -4.26 -9.53 4.94
N ASP A 40 -4.21 -8.20 4.82
CA ASP A 40 -5.21 -7.45 4.07
C ASP A 40 -4.87 -7.45 2.57
N ARG A 41 -5.84 -7.88 1.75
CA ARG A 41 -5.74 -7.89 0.29
C ARG A 41 -5.45 -6.51 -0.31
N HIS A 42 -5.76 -5.41 0.38
CA HIS A 42 -5.51 -4.06 -0.11
C HIS A 42 -4.04 -3.84 -0.47
N PHE A 43 -3.10 -4.47 0.27
CA PHE A 43 -1.66 -4.36 0.03
C PHE A 43 -1.23 -5.09 -1.25
N SER A 44 -1.89 -6.19 -1.59
CA SER A 44 -1.71 -6.91 -2.86
C SER A 44 -2.49 -6.28 -4.03
N GLN A 45 -3.38 -5.32 -3.79
CA GLN A 45 -4.13 -4.60 -4.83
C GLN A 45 -3.52 -3.23 -5.15
N TYR A 46 -2.96 -2.55 -4.14
CA TYR A 46 -2.34 -1.26 -4.31
C TYR A 46 -1.09 -1.36 -5.20
N HIS A 47 -0.97 -0.48 -6.19
CA HIS A 47 0.14 -0.49 -7.14
C HIS A 47 1.26 0.43 -6.66
N PHE A 48 2.34 -0.17 -6.13
CA PHE A 48 3.51 0.57 -5.66
C PHE A 48 4.38 1.06 -6.84
N ARG A 49 5.01 2.24 -6.71
CA ARG A 49 5.92 2.84 -7.70
C ARG A 49 7.31 2.19 -7.73
N HIS A 50 7.55 1.21 -6.86
CA HIS A 50 8.75 0.39 -6.79
C HIS A 50 8.33 -1.04 -6.42
N PRO A 51 9.16 -2.06 -6.70
CA PRO A 51 8.87 -3.43 -6.29
C PRO A 51 8.68 -3.51 -4.78
N ALA A 52 7.54 -4.06 -4.36
CA ALA A 52 7.21 -4.33 -2.97
C ALA A 52 6.36 -5.60 -2.91
N THR A 53 6.88 -6.64 -2.25
CA THR A 53 6.24 -7.95 -2.14
C THR A 53 5.49 -8.08 -0.82
N ASN A 54 4.25 -8.54 -0.86
CA ASN A 54 3.50 -8.92 0.32
C ASN A 54 3.85 -10.34 0.76
N LEU A 55 4.63 -10.46 1.84
CA LEU A 55 5.11 -11.73 2.37
C LEU A 55 4.00 -12.64 2.92
N ALA A 56 2.81 -12.09 3.20
CA ALA A 56 1.66 -12.86 3.65
C ALA A 56 0.80 -13.40 2.50
N ASP A 57 1.03 -12.92 1.27
CA ASP A 57 0.30 -13.33 0.09
C ASP A 57 1.18 -14.24 -0.79
N PRO A 58 0.97 -15.57 -0.77
CA PRO A 58 1.77 -16.51 -1.55
C PRO A 58 1.57 -16.36 -3.06
N TRP A 59 0.60 -15.56 -3.51
CA TRP A 59 0.31 -15.30 -4.92
C TRP A 59 0.76 -13.90 -5.36
N ASP A 60 1.46 -13.15 -4.53
CA ASP A 60 2.01 -11.85 -4.91
C ASP A 60 3.24 -12.05 -5.83
N VAL A 61 3.02 -11.94 -7.13
CA VAL A 61 4.01 -12.20 -8.20
C VAL A 61 4.72 -10.95 -8.71
N ARG A 62 4.74 -9.87 -7.92
CA ARG A 62 5.32 -8.57 -8.26
C ARG A 62 6.85 -8.54 -8.22
#